data_AF-A0A0D8L670-F1
#
_entry.id   AF-A0A0D8L670-F1
#
_cell.length_a   1.000
_cell.length_b   1.000
_cell.length_c   1.000
_cell.angle_alpha   90.00
_cell.angle_beta   90.00
_cell.angle_gamma   90.00
#
_symmetry.space_group_name_H-M   'P 1'
#
loop_
_entity.id
_entity.type
_entity.pdbx_description
1 polymer ?
#
loop_
_entity_poly.entity_id
_entity_poly.type
_entity_poly.pdbx_seq_one_letter_code
_entity_poly.pdbx_strand_id
1 'polypeptide(L)' 'MSSRILALDTATEACSVALYNNGEITADFAVTPREHTQRILPRCRQCWAQQSLSLRDLDALAFGQGPGSFTG' A
#
# COMPACT_ATOMS: atom_id res chain seq x y z
N MET A 1 9.77 -13.67 -14.81
CA MET A 1 8.55 -13.95 -14.01
C MET A 1 7.77 -12.65 -13.92
N SER A 2 6.45 -12.70 -14.12
CA SER A 2 5.56 -11.58 -13.76
C SER A 2 5.51 -11.52 -12.23
N SER A 3 5.61 -10.34 -11.63
CA SER A 3 5.51 -10.14 -10.18
C SER A 3 4.69 -8.89 -9.90
N ARG A 4 3.65 -9.06 -9.09
CA ARG A 4 2.75 -8.01 -8.64
C ARG A 4 2.75 -7.96 -7.12
N ILE A 5 3.38 -6.93 -6.58
CA ILE A 5 3.60 -6.78 -5.13
C ILE A 5 2.96 -5.49 -4.69
N LEU A 6 2.06 -5.58 -3.72
CA LEU A 6 1.53 -4.40 -3.04
C LEU A 6 2.27 -4.20 -1.72
N ALA A 7 2.87 -3.04 -1.53
CA ALA A 7 3.53 -2.61 -0.31
C ALA A 7 2.68 -1.57 0.41
N LEU A 8 2.63 -1.66 1.75
CA LEU A 8 1.96 -0.67 2.59
C LEU A 8 2.79 -0.33 3.83
N ASP A 9 2.78 0.94 4.23
CA ASP A 9 3.47 1.42 5.43
C ASP A 9 2.59 2.43 6.18
N THR A 10 2.37 2.13 7.46
CA THR A 10 1.67 2.96 8.44
C THR A 10 2.47 3.13 9.74
N ALA A 11 3.76 2.77 9.74
CA ALA A 11 4.61 2.78 10.94
C ALA A 11 4.88 4.19 11.48
N THR A 12 4.68 5.24 10.69
CA THR A 12 4.87 6.64 11.10
C THR A 12 3.59 7.45 10.90
N GLU A 13 3.63 8.78 10.97
CA GLU A 13 2.47 9.63 10.64
C GLU A 13 2.12 9.64 9.14
N ALA A 14 3.02 9.11 8.31
CA ALA A 14 2.78 8.87 6.91
C ALA A 14 2.04 7.54 6.70
N CYS A 15 1.04 7.58 5.83
CA CYS A 15 0.36 6.43 5.27
C CYS A 15 0.75 6.33 3.80
N SER A 16 1.40 5.24 3.41
CA SER A 16 1.79 5.02 2.02
C SER A 16 1.40 3.63 1.53
N VAL A 17 1.08 3.56 0.25
CA VAL A 17 0.81 2.32 -0.48
C VAL A 17 1.49 2.39 -1.83
N ALA A 18 2.13 1.31 -2.25
CA ALA A 18 2.70 1.20 -3.59
C ALA A 18 2.35 -0.17 -4.20
N LEU A 19 2.09 -0.18 -5.50
CA LEU A 19 1.92 -1.39 -6.30
C LEU A 19 3.04 -1.44 -7.33
N TYR A 20 3.87 -2.49 -7.23
CA TYR A 20 4.75 -2.91 -8.30
C TYR A 20 3.99 -3.88 -9.21
N ASN A 21 3.98 -3.63 -10.51
CA ASN A 21 3.42 -4.52 -11.52
C ASN A 21 4.39 -4.61 -12.68
N ASN A 22 5.20 -5.68 -12.71
CA ASN A 22 6.04 -6.02 -13.86
C ASN A 22 6.96 -4.90 -14.37
N GLY A 23 7.47 -4.06 -13.47
CA GLY A 23 8.36 -2.94 -13.79
C GLY A 23 7.69 -1.57 -13.70
N GLU A 24 6.36 -1.51 -13.61
CA GLU A 24 5.61 -0.28 -13.37
C GLU A 24 5.31 -0.12 -11.88
N ILE A 25 5.42 1.11 -11.37
CA ILE A 25 5.11 1.44 -9.97
C ILE A 25 4.02 2.50 -9.94
N THR A 26 2.95 2.22 -9.19
CA THR A 26 1.95 3.20 -8.77
C THR A 26 2.04 3.37 -7.28
N ALA A 27 2.16 4.59 -6.79
CA ALA A 27 2.25 4.86 -5.35
C ALA A 27 1.28 5.98 -4.95
N ASP A 28 0.70 5.84 -3.75
CA ASP A 28 -0.02 6.88 -3.06
C ASP A 28 0.64 7.13 -1.70
N PHE A 29 0.82 8.40 -1.37
CA PHE A 29 1.44 8.84 -0.13
C PHE A 29 0.64 10.00 0.45
N ALA A 30 0.36 9.93 1.73
CA ALA A 30 -0.13 11.08 2.46
C ALA A 30 0.27 11.05 3.93
N VAL A 31 0.46 12.24 4.48
CA VAL A 31 0.58 12.45 5.92
C VAL A 31 -0.83 12.54 6.49
N THR A 32 -1.26 11.52 7.22
CA THR A 32 -2.65 11.41 7.71
C THR A 32 -2.70 10.96 9.17
N PRO A 33 -2.26 11.82 10.10
CA PRO A 33 -2.17 11.45 11.51
C PRO A 33 -3.55 11.02 12.04
N ARG A 34 -3.61 9.85 12.69
CA ARG A 34 -4.82 9.24 13.31
C ARG A 34 -5.91 8.71 12.37
N GLU A 35 -5.73 8.79 11.04
CA GLU A 35 -6.72 8.30 10.06
C GLU A 35 -6.28 7.02 9.33
N HIS A 36 -5.20 6.37 9.78
CA HIS A 36 -4.52 5.27 9.09
C HIS A 36 -5.47 4.10 8.81
N THR A 37 -6.17 3.62 9.84
CA THR A 37 -7.10 2.46 9.73
C THR A 37 -8.26 2.72 8.78
N GLN A 38 -8.74 3.96 8.67
CA GLN A 38 -9.87 4.31 7.80
C GLN A 38 -9.46 4.47 6.33
N ARG A 39 -8.21 4.90 6.07
CA ARG A 39 -7.78 5.32 4.75
C ARG A 39 -6.91 4.30 4.02
N ILE A 40 -6.25 3.39 4.74
CA ILE A 40 -5.32 2.44 4.12
C ILE A 40 -6.01 1.49 3.13
N LEU A 41 -7.16 0.91 3.51
CA LEU A 41 -7.86 -0.03 2.62
C LEU A 41 -8.43 0.63 1.37
N PRO A 42 -9.09 1.80 1.43
CA PRO A 42 -9.47 2.55 0.23
C PRO A 42 -8.28 2.89 -0.68
N ARG A 43 -7.12 3.26 -0.10
CA ARG A 43 -5.90 3.58 -0.86
C ARG A 43 -5.32 2.37 -1.58
N CYS A 44 -5.22 1.22 -0.89
CA CYS A 44 -4.85 -0.05 -1.51
C CYS A 44 -5.75 -0.37 -2.69
N ARG A 45 -7.06 -0.20 -2.52
CA ARG A 45 -8.04 -0.40 -3.61
C ARG A 45 -7.80 0.53 -4.79
N GLN A 46 -7.50 1.80 -4.54
CA GLN A 46 -7.18 2.75 -5.60
C GLN A 46 -5.90 2.37 -6.35
N CYS A 47 -4.84 1.95 -5.67
CA CYS A 47 -3.57 1.58 -6.32
C CYS A 47 -3.75 0.45 -7.35
N TRP A 48 -4.39 -0.67 -7.01
CA TRP A 48 -4.60 -1.74 -7.98
C TRP A 48 -5.70 -1.42 -8.99
N ALA A 49 -6.71 -0.63 -8.63
CA ALA A 49 -7.75 -0.21 -9.58
C ALA A 49 -7.22 0.72 -10.68
N GLN A 50 -6.22 1.57 -10.39
CA GLN A 50 -5.57 2.43 -11.40
C GLN A 50 -4.90 1.61 -12.51
N GLN A 51 -4.45 0.39 -12.19
CA GLN A 51 -3.87 -0.54 -13.15
C GLN A 51 -4.87 -1.58 -13.67
N SER A 52 -6.18 -1.38 -13.41
CA SER A 52 -7.25 -2.32 -13.79
C SER A 52 -7.06 -3.74 -13.22
N LEU A 53 -6.45 -3.84 -12.04
CA LEU A 53 -6.21 -5.09 -11.32
C LEU A 53 -7.19 -5.27 -10.17
N SER A 54 -7.30 -6.51 -9.70
CA SER A 54 -8.01 -6.90 -8.49
C SER A 54 -7.04 -7.39 -7.41
N LEU A 55 -7.53 -7.55 -6.17
CA LEU A 55 -6.75 -8.13 -5.09
C LEU A 55 -6.23 -9.55 -5.41
N ARG A 56 -6.97 -10.31 -6.24
CA ARG A 56 -6.60 -11.68 -6.62
C ARG A 56 -5.46 -11.75 -7.63
N ASP A 57 -5.13 -10.61 -8.25
CA ASP A 57 -4.05 -10.51 -9.23
C ASP A 57 -2.70 -10.23 -8.58
N LEU A 58 -2.67 -10.00 -7.26
CA LEU A 58 -1.45 -9.76 -6.51
C LEU A 58 -0.78 -11.08 -6.11
N ASP A 59 0.52 -11.13 -6.27
CA ASP A 59 1.34 -12.29 -5.91
C ASP A 59 1.82 -12.22 -4.45
N ALA A 60 1.98 -10.99 -3.93
CA ALA A 60 2.46 -10.78 -2.56
C ALA A 60 1.98 -9.45 -1.96
N LEU A 61 1.97 -9.45 -0.61
CA LEU A 61 1.78 -8.26 0.21
C LEU A 61 3.07 -8.02 1.02
N ALA A 62 3.63 -6.83 0.87
CA ALA A 62 4.74 -6.34 1.67
C ALA A 62 4.23 -5.28 2.65
N PHE A 63 4.81 -5.23 3.84
CA PHE A 63 4.47 -4.22 4.83
C PHE A 63 5.69 -3.78 5.64
N GLY A 64 5.68 -2.53 6.10
CA GLY A 64 6.67 -2.01 7.03
C GLY A 64 6.52 -2.68 8.40
N GLN A 65 7.52 -3.45 8.85
CA GLN A 65 7.50 -4.12 10.16
C GLN A 65 7.78 -3.16 11.34
N GLY A 66 8.16 -1.91 11.06
CA GLY A 66 8.62 -0.95 12.07
C GLY A 66 10.16 -0.98 12.28
N PRO A 67 10.69 -0.34 13.35
CA PRO A 67 9.96 0.26 14.47
C PRO A 67 9.10 1.47 14.07
N GLY A 68 8.09 1.78 14.87
CA GLY A 68 7.11 2.81 14.54
C GLY A 68 6.12 3.09 15.68
N SER A 69 5.09 3.87 15.39
CA SER A 69 3.96 4.11 16.30
C SER A 69 3.33 2.79 16.75
N PHE A 70 3.10 2.62 18.05
CA PHE A 70 2.44 1.43 18.61
C PHE A 70 1.02 1.24 18.07
N THR A 71 0.36 2.32 17.63
CA THR A 71 -1.02 2.30 17.12
C THR A 71 -1.10 2.44 15.60
N GLY A 72 0.03 2.42 14.90
CA GLY A 72 0.09 2.52 13.43
C GLY A 72 -0.56 1.36 12.71
#